data_AF-A0A7C7YVR7-F1
#
_entry.id   AF-A0A7C7YVR7-F1
#
_cell.length_a   1.000
_cell.length_b   1.000
_cell.length_c   1.000
_cell.angle_alpha   90.00
_cell.angle_beta   90.00
_cell.angle_gamma   90.00
#
_symmetry.space_group_name_H-M   'P 1'
#
loop_
_entity.id
_entity.type
_entity.pdbx_description
1 polymer ?
#
loop_
_entity_poly.entity_id
_entity_poly.type
_entity_poly.pdbx_seq_one_letter_code
_entity_poly.pdbx_strand_id
1 'polypeptide(L)'
;MGDSSADHHQETTSPAWLLLLCGWLIVGAAREAWRSEFHGRRNPAAPVEPLLDLESASVAELRGLPSIGPRRATDFARLRWAWEEGPMPLQAVPGIGPLTAAAVREALGQEPSPATNQANLGE
;
A
#
# COMPACT_ATOMS: atom_id res chain seq x y z
N MET A 1 65.34 -22.70 -27.86
CA MET A 1 64.88 -21.31 -28.04
C MET A 1 63.47 -21.26 -27.51
N GLY A 2 63.26 -20.62 -26.34
CA GLY A 2 61.96 -20.53 -25.70
C GLY A 2 61.30 -19.20 -26.06
N ASP A 3 60.11 -19.25 -26.64
CA ASP A 3 59.27 -18.08 -26.86
C ASP A 3 58.75 -17.56 -25.53
N SER A 4 59.11 -16.32 -25.25
CA SER A 4 58.73 -15.57 -24.07
C SER A 4 57.30 -15.05 -24.28
N SER A 5 56.31 -15.77 -23.76
CA SER A 5 54.94 -15.28 -23.62
C SER A 5 54.95 -14.06 -22.71
N ALA A 6 54.89 -12.88 -23.30
CA ALA A 6 54.65 -11.63 -22.60
C ALA A 6 53.18 -11.60 -22.14
N ASP A 7 52.95 -12.04 -20.91
CA ASP A 7 51.69 -11.79 -20.20
C ASP A 7 51.55 -10.29 -19.96
N HIS A 8 50.85 -9.62 -20.87
CA HIS A 8 50.30 -8.30 -20.64
C HIS A 8 49.14 -8.42 -19.65
N HIS A 9 49.46 -8.43 -18.35
CA HIS A 9 48.50 -8.06 -17.33
C HIS A 9 48.13 -6.59 -17.54
N GLN A 10 47.15 -6.34 -18.41
CA GLN A 10 46.47 -5.06 -18.46
C GLN A 10 45.76 -4.89 -17.11
N GLU A 11 46.38 -4.13 -16.21
CA GLU A 11 45.70 -3.55 -15.07
C GLU A 11 44.67 -2.57 -15.63
N THR A 12 43.50 -3.09 -16.00
CA THR A 12 42.36 -2.29 -16.41
C THR A 12 41.89 -1.52 -15.18
N THR A 13 42.49 -0.35 -14.96
CA THR A 13 42.06 0.60 -13.93
C THR A 13 40.71 1.11 -14.40
N SER A 14 39.65 0.45 -13.93
CA SER A 14 38.28 0.82 -14.27
C SER A 14 38.10 2.31 -13.97
N PRO A 15 37.79 3.14 -14.98
CA PRO A 15 37.72 4.57 -14.78
C PRO A 15 36.56 4.89 -13.83
N ALA A 16 36.77 5.84 -12.90
CA ALA A 16 35.85 6.09 -11.78
C ALA A 16 34.39 6.37 -12.20
N TRP A 17 34.17 6.91 -13.41
CA TRP A 17 32.84 7.14 -13.96
C TRP A 17 32.04 5.84 -14.17
N LEU A 18 32.72 4.72 -14.42
CA LEU A 18 32.11 3.43 -14.66
C LEU A 18 31.53 2.85 -13.36
N LEU A 19 32.19 3.10 -12.23
CA LEU A 19 31.67 2.77 -10.90
C LEU A 19 30.45 3.63 -10.53
N LEU A 20 30.46 4.93 -10.87
CA LEU A 20 29.31 5.82 -10.65
C LEU A 20 28.10 5.39 -11.50
N LEU A 21 28.32 5.01 -12.76
CA LEU A 21 27.26 4.51 -13.63
C LEU A 21 26.68 3.20 -13.09
N CYS A 22 27.53 2.23 -12.72
CA CYS A 22 27.08 0.99 -12.11
C CYS A 22 26.30 1.21 -10.81
N GLY A 23 26.78 2.11 -9.93
CA GLY A 23 26.07 2.47 -8.70
C GLY A 23 24.69 3.07 -8.98
N TRP A 24 24.60 3.99 -9.94
CA TRP A 24 23.32 4.60 -10.34
C TRP A 24 22.34 3.59 -10.93
N LEU A 25 22.83 2.65 -11.77
CA LEU A 25 22.00 1.57 -12.32
C LEU A 25 21.49 0.60 -11.24
N ILE A 26 22.32 0.25 -10.26
CA ILE A 26 21.91 -0.60 -9.13
C ILE A 26 20.85 0.12 -8.28
N VAL A 27 21.03 1.41 -8.00
CA VAL A 27 20.04 2.22 -7.26
C VAL A 27 18.73 2.37 -8.05
N GLY A 28 18.80 2.57 -9.36
CA GLY A 28 17.64 2.61 -10.25
C GLY A 28 16.87 1.30 -10.27
N ALA A 29 17.58 0.18 -10.45
CA ALA A 29 16.99 -1.15 -10.45
C ALA A 29 16.41 -1.54 -9.08
N ALA A 30 17.07 -1.18 -7.98
CA ALA A 30 16.53 -1.41 -6.64
C ALA A 30 15.24 -0.61 -6.39
N ARG A 31 15.17 0.63 -6.87
CA ARG A 31 13.98 1.47 -6.79
C ARG A 31 12.80 0.92 -7.59
N GLU A 32 13.07 0.29 -8.73
CA GLU A 32 12.05 -0.37 -9.56
C GLU A 32 11.62 -1.71 -8.98
N ALA A 33 12.56 -2.51 -8.46
CA ALA A 33 12.27 -3.75 -7.75
C ALA A 33 11.40 -3.52 -6.50
N TRP A 34 11.64 -2.43 -5.77
CA TRP A 34 10.81 -2.08 -4.62
C TRP A 34 9.38 -1.70 -5.04
N ARG A 35 9.19 -1.08 -6.21
CA ARG A 35 7.84 -0.83 -6.75
C ARG A 35 7.09 -2.12 -7.08
N SER A 36 7.77 -3.14 -7.60
CA SER A 36 7.15 -4.44 -7.88
C SER A 36 6.85 -5.27 -6.63
N GLU A 37 7.70 -5.21 -5.61
CA GLU A 37 7.50 -5.93 -4.34
C GLU A 37 6.20 -5.49 -3.65
N PHE A 38 5.89 -4.18 -3.66
CA PHE A 38 4.63 -3.66 -3.12
C PHE A 38 3.39 -3.99 -3.96
N HIS A 39 3.55 -4.47 -5.20
CA HIS A 39 2.44 -4.86 -6.09
C HIS A 39 2.23 -6.37 -6.15
N GLY A 40 3.20 -7.16 -5.68
CA GLY A 40 3.19 -8.63 -5.65
C GLY A 40 2.33 -9.25 -4.55
N ARG A 41 1.97 -8.51 -3.49
CA ARG A 41 0.86 -8.89 -2.59
C ARG A 41 -0.49 -8.34 -3.07
N ARG A 42 -0.75 -8.38 -4.38
CA ARG A 42 -2.12 -8.56 -4.85
C ARG A 42 -2.52 -9.96 -4.43
N ASN A 43 -3.11 -10.10 -3.25
CA ASN A 43 -3.75 -11.35 -2.86
C ASN A 43 -5.01 -11.49 -3.74
N PRO A 44 -5.08 -12.43 -4.70
CA PRO A 44 -6.32 -12.69 -5.41
C PRO A 44 -7.26 -13.37 -4.43
N ALA A 45 -8.15 -12.61 -3.81
CA ALA A 45 -9.23 -13.11 -2.96
C ALA A 45 -8.75 -14.12 -1.89
N ALA A 46 -8.04 -13.65 -0.87
CA ALA A 46 -8.08 -14.41 0.39
C ALA A 46 -9.53 -14.47 0.86
N PRO A 47 -10.00 -15.63 1.36
CA PRO A 47 -11.28 -15.73 2.05
C PRO A 47 -11.33 -14.65 3.14
N VAL A 48 -12.33 -13.77 3.06
CA VAL A 48 -12.58 -12.75 4.08
C VAL A 48 -13.17 -13.46 5.29
N GLU A 49 -12.32 -14.06 6.13
CA GLU A 49 -12.62 -14.39 7.52
C GLU A 49 -11.35 -14.24 8.36
N PRO A 50 -11.39 -13.69 9.58
CA PRO A 50 -12.53 -13.21 10.36
C PRO A 50 -12.75 -11.69 10.22
N LEU A 51 -13.92 -11.21 10.65
CA LEU A 51 -14.32 -9.81 10.86
C LEU A 51 -13.13 -8.82 10.84
N LEU A 52 -12.86 -8.16 9.71
CA LEU A 52 -11.75 -7.22 9.60
C LEU A 52 -12.02 -6.02 10.53
N ASP A 53 -11.18 -5.86 11.55
CA ASP A 53 -11.25 -4.73 12.46
C ASP A 53 -10.67 -3.46 11.82
N LEU A 54 -11.52 -2.47 11.56
CA LEU A 54 -11.13 -1.21 10.92
C LEU A 54 -10.12 -0.41 11.75
N GLU A 55 -10.14 -0.54 13.08
CA GLU A 55 -9.27 0.24 13.97
C GLU A 55 -7.82 -0.27 13.93
N SER A 56 -7.62 -1.56 13.67
CA SER A 56 -6.28 -2.16 13.56
C SER A 56 -5.87 -2.49 12.12
N ALA A 57 -6.80 -2.48 11.17
CA ALA A 57 -6.54 -2.82 9.77
C ALA A 57 -5.38 -2.02 9.18
N SER A 58 -4.54 -2.72 8.42
CA SER A 58 -3.50 -2.13 7.60
C SER A 58 -4.08 -1.43 6.36
N VAL A 59 -3.30 -0.54 5.75
CA VAL A 59 -3.68 0.12 4.48
C VAL A 59 -3.94 -0.91 3.36
N ALA A 60 -3.25 -2.05 3.38
CA ALA A 60 -3.44 -3.10 2.39
C ALA A 60 -4.79 -3.82 2.57
N GLU A 61 -5.18 -4.10 3.81
CA GLU A 61 -6.46 -4.73 4.12
C GLU A 61 -7.63 -3.79 3.85
N LEU A 62 -7.50 -2.50 4.22
CA LEU A 62 -8.50 -1.47 3.92
C LEU A 62 -8.78 -1.36 2.41
N ARG A 63 -7.76 -1.55 1.56
CA ARG A 63 -7.93 -1.56 0.10
C ARG A 63 -8.69 -2.78 -0.44
N GLY A 64 -8.79 -3.84 0.35
CA GLY A 64 -9.58 -5.03 0.01
C GLY A 64 -11.08 -4.80 0.19
N LEU A 65 -11.48 -3.73 0.88
CA LEU A 65 -12.88 -3.42 1.13
C LEU A 65 -13.57 -2.86 -0.12
N PRO A 66 -14.87 -3.18 -0.31
CA PRO A 66 -15.62 -2.67 -1.44
C PRO A 66 -15.63 -1.14 -1.41
N SER A 67 -15.38 -0.53 -2.57
CA SER A 67 -15.35 0.92 -2.71
C SER A 67 -14.29 1.65 -1.87
N ILE A 68 -13.30 0.97 -1.26
CA ILE A 68 -12.13 1.64 -0.66
C ILE A 68 -10.90 1.46 -1.56
N GLY A 69 -10.61 2.51 -2.33
CA GLY A 69 -9.40 2.59 -3.15
C GLY A 69 -8.14 2.96 -2.35
N PRO A 70 -6.95 2.94 -2.99
CA PRO A 70 -5.66 3.23 -2.33
C PRO A 70 -5.61 4.61 -1.66
N ARG A 71 -6.25 5.61 -2.27
CA ARG A 71 -6.36 6.96 -1.71
C ARG A 71 -7.16 6.96 -0.40
N ARG A 72 -8.39 6.43 -0.43
CA ARG A 72 -9.28 6.33 0.74
C ARG A 72 -8.66 5.53 1.88
N ALA A 73 -7.99 4.43 1.58
CA ALA A 73 -7.31 3.61 2.60
C ALA A 73 -6.17 4.37 3.29
N THR A 74 -5.41 5.18 2.53
CA THR A 74 -4.33 6.01 3.07
C THR A 74 -4.89 7.15 3.91
N ASP A 75 -5.94 7.81 3.41
CA ASP A 75 -6.61 8.91 4.12
C ASP A 75 -7.26 8.40 5.43
N PHE A 76 -7.87 7.21 5.41
CA PHE A 76 -8.39 6.54 6.61
C PHE A 76 -7.28 6.30 7.64
N ALA A 77 -6.18 5.66 7.24
CA ALA A 77 -5.08 5.35 8.16
C ALA A 77 -4.44 6.62 8.75
N ARG A 78 -4.35 7.69 7.96
CA ARG A 78 -3.86 9.00 8.44
C ARG A 78 -4.84 9.64 9.42
N LEU A 79 -6.13 9.64 9.10
CA LEU A 79 -7.15 10.23 9.94
C LEU A 79 -7.23 9.50 11.28
N ARG A 80 -7.18 8.17 11.26
CA ARG A 80 -7.16 7.31 12.46
C ARG A 80 -6.01 7.68 13.40
N TRP A 81 -4.81 7.94 12.87
CA TRP A 81 -3.67 8.34 13.70
C TRP A 81 -3.90 9.68 14.42
N ALA A 82 -4.65 10.59 13.81
CA ALA A 82 -5.00 11.89 14.40
C ALA A 82 -6.33 11.85 15.19
N TRP A 83 -7.02 10.70 15.23
CA TRP A 83 -8.31 10.56 15.85
C TRP A 83 -8.14 10.18 17.31
N GLU A 84 -8.49 11.08 18.22
CA GLU A 84 -8.30 10.89 19.66
C GLU A 84 -9.58 10.40 20.36
N GLU A 85 -10.73 10.44 19.66
CA GLU A 85 -12.05 10.25 20.26
C GLU A 85 -12.76 8.97 19.79
N GLY A 86 -12.71 7.91 20.59
CA GLY A 86 -13.52 6.71 20.39
C GLY A 86 -13.38 6.07 18.98
N PRO A 87 -14.36 5.24 18.57
CA PRO A 87 -14.36 4.60 17.25
C PRO A 87 -14.53 5.63 16.14
N MET A 88 -13.65 5.60 15.14
CA MET A 88 -13.67 6.60 14.06
C MET A 88 -14.79 6.31 13.07
N PRO A 89 -15.69 7.27 12.78
CA PRO A 89 -16.72 7.08 11.78
C PRO A 89 -16.10 7.04 10.37
N LEU A 90 -16.45 6.01 9.59
CA LEU A 90 -16.02 5.86 8.19
C LEU A 90 -16.27 7.11 7.34
N GLN A 91 -17.37 7.84 7.60
CA GLN A 91 -17.76 9.04 6.87
C GLN A 91 -16.86 10.26 7.14
N ALA A 92 -16.05 10.24 8.21
CA ALA A 92 -15.08 11.32 8.45
C ALA A 92 -13.93 11.29 7.43
N VAL A 93 -13.73 10.16 6.74
CA VAL A 93 -12.70 10.06 5.70
C VAL A 93 -13.16 10.76 4.43
N PRO A 94 -12.36 11.71 3.89
CA PRO A 94 -12.70 12.42 2.66
C PRO A 94 -13.05 11.48 1.51
N GLY A 95 -14.26 11.66 0.97
CA GLY A 95 -14.75 10.87 -0.17
C GLY A 95 -15.31 9.49 0.20
N ILE A 96 -15.47 9.16 1.48
CA ILE A 96 -16.32 8.06 1.95
C ILE A 96 -17.69 8.62 2.32
N GLY A 97 -18.67 8.39 1.45
CA GLY A 97 -20.06 8.78 1.68
C GLY A 97 -20.87 7.69 2.43
N PRO A 98 -22.14 7.96 2.76
CA PRO A 98 -23.01 7.02 3.46
C PRO A 98 -23.18 5.70 2.69
N LEU A 99 -23.28 5.74 1.36
CA LEU A 99 -23.38 4.53 0.52
C LEU A 99 -22.10 3.68 0.58
N THR A 100 -20.93 4.32 0.53
CA THR A 100 -19.64 3.63 0.65
C THR A 100 -19.48 3.03 2.03
N ALA A 101 -19.82 3.77 3.08
CA ALA A 101 -19.77 3.27 4.44
C ALA A 101 -20.74 2.10 4.67
N ALA A 102 -21.93 2.14 4.06
CA ALA A 102 -22.89 1.03 4.13
C ALA A 102 -22.34 -0.24 3.45
N ALA A 103 -21.80 -0.12 2.23
CA ALA A 103 -21.21 -1.26 1.53
C ALA A 103 -20.00 -1.86 2.28
N VAL A 104 -19.20 -1.01 2.93
CA VAL A 104 -18.08 -1.46 3.77
C VAL A 104 -18.59 -2.20 5.00
N ARG A 105 -19.57 -1.65 5.73
CA ARG A 105 -20.16 -2.31 6.91
C ARG A 105 -20.81 -3.65 6.56
N GLU A 106 -21.54 -3.70 5.44
CA GLU A 106 -22.14 -4.92 4.92
C GLU A 106 -21.09 -5.98 4.60
N ALA A 107 -19.99 -5.62 3.92
CA ALA A 107 -18.89 -6.54 3.66
C ALA A 107 -18.14 -6.97 4.92
N LEU A 108 -18.17 -6.16 5.97
CA LEU A 108 -17.65 -6.50 7.29
C LEU A 108 -18.65 -7.29 8.13
N GLY A 109 -19.86 -7.60 7.65
CA GLY A 109 -20.90 -8.23 8.48
C GLY A 109 -21.32 -7.38 9.68
N GLN A 110 -21.02 -6.08 9.67
CA GLN A 110 -21.49 -5.13 10.67
C GLN A 110 -22.87 -4.63 10.25
N GLU A 111 -23.89 -4.89 11.07
CA GLU A 111 -25.22 -4.34 10.82
C GLU A 111 -25.16 -2.81 10.83
N PRO A 112 -25.94 -2.14 9.95
CA PRO A 112 -26.00 -0.69 9.92
C PRO A 112 -26.50 -0.18 11.28
N SER A 113 -25.60 0.46 12.04
CA SER A 113 -25.97 1.10 13.30
C SER A 113 -27.20 2.02 13.09
N PRO A 114 -28.26 1.88 13.90
CA PRO A 114 -29.55 2.56 13.67
C PRO A 114 -29.47 4.09 13.70
N ALA A 115 -28.34 4.66 14.13
CA ALA A 115 -28.09 6.10 14.14
C ALA A 115 -28.10 6.73 12.72
N THR A 116 -27.80 5.96 11.66
CA THR A 116 -27.76 6.52 10.30
C THR A 116 -29.15 6.67 9.65
N ASN A 117 -30.15 5.87 10.04
CA ASN A 117 -31.49 5.94 9.44
C ASN A 117 -32.38 7.06 10.01
N GLN A 118 -32.04 7.65 11.16
CA GLN A 118 -32.84 8.75 11.73
C GLN A 118 -32.52 10.12 11.11
N ALA A 119 -31.40 10.29 10.41
CA ALA A 119 -31.05 11.55 9.76
C ALA A 119 -31.73 11.78 8.40
N ASN A 120 -32.30 10.73 7.78
CA ASN A 120 -32.88 10.77 6.43
C ASN A 120 -34.42 10.63 6.40
N LEU A 121 -35.10 10.71 7.54
CA LEU A 121 -36.57 10.63 7.65
C LEU A 121 -37.22 12.00 7.88
N GLY A 122 -36.51 13.09 7.59
CA GLY A 122 -36.90 14.46 7.92
C GLY A 122 -37.04 15.43 6.75
N GLU A 123 -37.25 14.96 5.51
CA GLU A 123 -37.63 15.81 4.37
C GLU A 123 -38.90 15.33 3.68
#